data_AF-A0A7Y4U2V0-F1
#
_entry.id   AF-A0A7Y4U2V0-F1
#
_cell.length_a   1.000
_cell.length_b   1.000
_cell.length_c   1.000
_cell.angle_alpha   90.00
_cell.angle_beta   90.00
_cell.angle_gamma   90.00
#
_symmetry.space_group_name_H-M   'P 1'
#
loop_
_entity.id
_entity.type
_entity.pdbx_description
1 polymer ?
#
loop_
_entity_poly.entity_id
_entity_poly.type
_entity_poly.pdbx_seq_one_letter_code
_entity_poly.pdbx_strand_id
1 'polypeptide(L)' 'MIFLIEYARHQGRVVTFKAFDEAARRQAEDERLEMELDLNRRGIVHEVVLFEAATEAALRRTHRRYFEDLADLAKLPAS' A
#
# COMPACT_ATOMS: atom_id res chain seq x y z
N MET A 1 3.25 4.03 -13.42
CA MET A 1 2.94 2.72 -12.77
C MET A 1 1.83 2.92 -11.75
N ILE A 2 1.04 1.88 -11.50
CA ILE A 2 0.02 1.86 -10.46
C ILE A 2 0.40 0.80 -9.41
N PHE A 3 0.25 1.12 -8.14
CA PHE A 3 0.62 0.24 -7.03
C PHE A 3 -0.58 -0.01 -6.12
N LEU A 4 -0.96 -1.27 -5.94
CA LEU A 4 -1.98 -1.71 -5.00
C LEU A 4 -1.33 -2.12 -3.69
N ILE A 5 -1.78 -1.52 -2.59
CA ILE A 5 -1.27 -1.79 -1.25
C ILE A 5 -2.43 -2.21 -0.35
N GLU A 6 -2.27 -3.36 0.30
CA GLU A 6 -3.03 -3.73 1.49
C GLU A 6 -2.18 -3.45 2.73
N TYR A 7 -2.70 -2.67 3.66
CA TYR A 7 -1.98 -2.25 4.84
C TYR A 7 -2.75 -2.61 6.11
N ALA A 8 -2.14 -3.45 6.95
CA ALA A 8 -2.67 -3.82 8.25
C ALA A 8 -2.36 -2.72 9.25
N ARG A 9 -3.26 -1.72 9.37
CA ARG A 9 -3.06 -0.54 10.23
C ARG A 9 -2.71 -0.88 11.68
N HIS A 10 -3.35 -1.92 12.25
CA HIS A 10 -3.07 -2.35 13.63
C HIS A 10 -1.68 -2.95 13.82
N GLN A 11 -1.07 -3.46 12.75
CA GLN A 11 0.25 -4.09 12.77
C GLN A 11 1.34 -3.18 12.19
N GLY A 12 0.96 -2.04 11.62
CA GLY A 12 1.88 -1.09 11.02
C GLY A 12 2.61 -1.60 9.77
N ARG A 13 2.07 -2.60 9.06
CA ARG A 13 2.79 -3.26 7.95
C ARG A 13 1.98 -3.46 6.68
N VAL A 14 2.69 -3.47 5.55
CA VAL A 14 2.15 -3.93 4.26
C VAL A 14 1.91 -5.44 4.32
N VAL A 15 0.71 -5.84 3.93
CA VAL A 15 0.33 -7.25 3.76
C VAL A 15 0.49 -7.67 2.31
N THR A 16 0.00 -6.83 1.39
CA THR A 16 0.05 -7.06 -0.05
C THR A 16 0.60 -5.83 -0.75
N PHE A 17 1.51 -6.06 -1.71
CA PHE A 17 2.05 -5.04 -2.61
C PHE A 17 2.06 -5.59 -4.03
N LYS A 18 1.31 -4.96 -4.93
CA LYS A 18 1.29 -5.31 -6.36
C LYS A 18 1.56 -4.07 -7.21
N ALA A 19 2.22 -4.28 -8.35
CA ALA A 19 2.48 -3.24 -9.33
C ALA A 19 1.79 -3.57 -10.65
N PHE A 20 1.29 -2.55 -11.31
CA PHE A 20 0.61 -2.60 -12.59
C PHE A 20 1.19 -1.53 -13.50
N ASP A 21 1.20 -1.81 -14.81
CA ASP A 21 1.41 -0.78 -15.81
C ASP A 21 0.22 0.18 -15.85
N GLU A 22 0.43 1.39 -16.33
CA GLU A 22 -0.63 2.42 -16.41
C GLU A 22 -1.78 2.00 -17.33
N ALA A 23 -1.49 1.21 -18.36
CA ALA A 23 -2.48 0.63 -19.25
C ALA A 23 -3.40 -0.39 -18.52
N ALA A 24 -2.97 -0.95 -17.40
CA ALA A 24 -3.71 -1.93 -16.60
C ALA A 24 -4.52 -1.29 -15.46
N ARG A 25 -4.82 0.02 -15.54
CA ARG A 25 -5.60 0.75 -14.52
C ARG A 25 -6.91 0.06 -14.14
N ARG A 26 -7.66 -0.42 -15.14
CA ARG A 26 -8.95 -1.07 -14.88
C ARG A 26 -8.77 -2.36 -14.06
N GLN A 27 -7.76 -3.16 -14.39
CA GLN A 27 -7.42 -4.35 -13.63
C GLN A 27 -7.04 -4.00 -12.18
N ALA A 28 -6.24 -2.96 -11.98
CA ALA A 28 -5.86 -2.53 -10.63
C ALA A 28 -7.06 -2.08 -9.79
N GLU A 29 -8.03 -1.39 -10.39
CA GLU A 29 -9.28 -0.98 -9.74
C GLU A 29 -10.18 -2.18 -9.40
N ASP A 30 -10.30 -3.15 -10.31
CA ASP A 30 -11.09 -4.38 -10.10
C ASP A 30 -10.44 -5.24 -9.00
N GLU A 31 -9.11 -5.43 -9.01
CA GLU A 31 -8.39 -6.15 -7.94
C GLU A 31 -8.49 -5.46 -6.58
N ARG A 32 -8.49 -4.12 -6.55
CA ARG A 32 -8.72 -3.36 -5.31
C ARG A 32 -10.11 -3.69 -4.74
N LEU A 33 -11.14 -3.67 -5.57
CA LEU A 33 -12.51 -3.95 -5.15
C LEU A 33 -12.66 -5.40 -4.66
N GLU A 34 -12.12 -6.37 -5.39
CA GLU A 34 -12.15 -7.78 -4.98
C GLU A 34 -11.47 -8.00 -3.62
N MET A 35 -10.34 -7.32 -3.38
CA MET A 35 -9.62 -7.36 -2.11
C MET A 35 -10.44 -6.75 -0.97
N GLU A 36 -11.04 -5.57 -1.17
CA GLU A 36 -11.91 -4.93 -0.18
C GLU A 36 -13.10 -5.83 0.18
N LEU A 37 -13.70 -6.51 -0.81
CA LEU A 37 -14.80 -7.46 -0.60
C LEU A 37 -14.36 -8.74 0.14
N ASP A 38 -13.18 -9.28 -0.14
CA ASP A 38 -12.63 -10.43 0.61
C ASP A 38 -12.37 -10.07 2.08
N LEU A 39 -11.71 -8.94 2.32
CA LEU A 39 -11.41 -8.45 3.67
C LEU A 39 -12.70 -8.21 4.47
N ASN A 40 -13.70 -7.60 3.84
CA ASN A 40 -15.01 -7.38 4.45
C ASN A 40 -15.69 -8.70 4.84
N ARG A 41 -15.72 -9.69 3.93
CA ARG A 41 -16.30 -11.03 4.20
C ARG A 41 -15.60 -11.74 5.36
N ARG A 42 -14.30 -11.48 5.55
CA ARG A 42 -13.49 -12.07 6.63
C ARG A 42 -13.52 -11.26 7.93
N GLY A 43 -14.18 -10.11 7.96
CA GLY A 43 -14.20 -9.21 9.12
C GLY A 43 -12.85 -8.58 9.43
N ILE A 44 -11.96 -8.46 8.43
CA ILE A 44 -10.62 -7.92 8.59
C ILE A 44 -10.62 -6.43 8.23
N VAL A 45 -10.16 -5.59 9.15
CA VAL A 45 -10.07 -4.14 8.95
C VAL A 45 -8.66 -3.76 8.49
N HIS A 46 -8.41 -3.87 7.19
CA HIS A 46 -7.19 -3.37 6.54
C HIS A 46 -7.50 -2.17 5.64
N GLU A 47 -6.50 -1.34 5.41
CA GLU A 47 -6.55 -0.23 4.45
C GLU A 47 -6.10 -0.76 3.08
N VAL A 48 -6.90 -0.54 2.03
CA VAL A 48 -6.57 -0.93 0.66
C VAL A 48 -6.51 0.33 -0.20
N VAL A 49 -5.38 0.57 -0.86
CA VAL A 49 -5.13 1.83 -1.60
C VAL A 49 -4.41 1.58 -2.92
N LEU A 50 -4.70 2.43 -3.90
CA LEU A 50 -3.97 2.50 -5.16
C LEU A 50 -3.18 3.80 -5.22
N PHE A 51 -1.91 3.71 -5.62
CA PHE A 51 -1.06 4.88 -5.86
C PHE A 51 -0.50 4.88 -7.27
N GLU A 52 -0.49 6.05 -7.89
CA GLU A 52 0.24 6.29 -9.14
C GLU A 52 1.61 6.87 -8.82
N ALA A 53 2.66 6.26 -9.37
CA ALA A 53 4.02 6.79 -9.29
C ALA A 53 4.85 6.34 -10.48
N ALA A 54 5.91 7.10 -10.79
CA ALA A 54 6.84 6.77 -11.87
C ALA A 54 7.59 5.46 -11.61
N THR A 55 7.96 5.19 -10.35
CA THR A 55 8.67 3.98 -9.91
C THR A 55 8.29 3.61 -8.48
N GLU A 56 8.57 2.37 -8.07
CA GLU A 56 8.41 1.95 -6.67
C GLU A 56 9.28 2.80 -5.73
N ALA A 57 10.50 3.15 -6.12
CA ALA A 57 11.38 4.00 -5.32
C ALA A 57 10.77 5.40 -5.07
N ALA A 58 10.11 5.97 -6.09
CA ALA A 58 9.39 7.24 -5.95
C ALA A 58 8.18 7.11 -5.02
N LEU A 59 7.45 5.99 -5.09
CA LEU A 59 6.35 5.68 -4.18
C LEU A 59 6.83 5.57 -2.74
N ARG A 60 7.86 4.75 -2.48
CA ARG A 60 8.43 4.56 -1.12
C ARG A 60 8.89 5.87 -0.50
N ARG A 61 9.49 6.76 -1.30
CA ARG A 61 9.96 8.07 -0.83
C ARG A 61 8.83 9.02 -0.42
N THR A 62 7.69 8.96 -1.12
CA THR A 62 6.56 9.89 -0.94
C THR A 62 5.48 9.34 0.01
N HIS A 63 5.36 8.03 0.12
CA HIS A 63 4.34 7.32 0.90
C HIS A 63 4.99 6.46 2.00
N ARG A 64 5.99 7.04 2.68
CA ARG A 64 6.81 6.36 3.70
C ARG A 64 6.03 5.67 4.80
N ARG A 65 4.87 6.20 5.19
CA ARG A 65 3.95 5.61 6.18
C ARG A 65 3.68 4.11 5.93
N TYR A 66 3.63 3.68 4.68
CA TYR A 66 3.37 2.29 4.36
C TYR A 66 4.62 1.41 4.47
N PHE A 67 5.82 1.96 4.38
CA PHE A 67 7.06 1.21 4.22
C PHE A 67 8.07 1.35 5.35
N GLU A 68 7.95 2.40 6.18
CA GLU A 68 8.81 2.62 7.34
C GLU A 68 8.11 2.05 8.59
N ASP A 69 8.85 1.25 9.37
CA ASP A 69 8.43 0.85 10.71
C ASP A 69 8.51 2.09 11.63
N LEU A 70 7.65 2.17 12.64
CA LEU A 70 7.80 3.14 13.74
C LEU A 70 9.22 3.06 14.35
N ALA A 71 9.85 1.88 14.34
CA ALA A 71 11.23 1.67 14.75
C ALA A 71 12.28 2.36 13.86
N ASP A 72 11.98 2.59 12.58
CA ASP A 72 12.90 3.28 11.65
C ASP A 72 12.73 4.81 11.72
N LEU A 73 11.53 5.29 12.04
CA LEU A 73 11.29 6.71 12.35
C LEU A 73 12.00 7.14 13.66
N ALA A 74 12.14 6.23 14.62
CA ALA A 74 12.85 6.47 15.88
C ALA A 74 14.39 6.51 15.75
N LYS A 75 14.95 6.13 14.59
CA LYS A 75 16.40 6.19 14.30
C LYS A 75 16.83 7.48 13.61
N LEU A 76 15.89 8.37 13.25
CA LEU A 76 16.24 9.68 12.73
C LEU A 76 16.79 10.53 13.89
N PRO A 77 18.07 10.94 13.87
CA PRO A 77 18.56 11.89 14.85
C PRO A 77 17.78 13.20 14.67
N ALA A 78 17.30 13.76 15.78
CA ALA A 78 16.80 15.12 15.82
C ALA A 78 17.89 16.05 15.26
N SER A 79 17.59 16.72 14.15
CA SER A 79 18.46 17.76 13.59
C SER A 79 18.39 19.03 14.43
#